data_AF-A0A967MUF1-F1
#
_entry.id   AF-A0A967MUF1-F1
#
_cell.length_a   1.000
_cell.length_b   1.000
_cell.length_c   1.000
_cell.angle_alpha   90.00
_cell.angle_beta   90.00
_cell.angle_gamma   90.00
#
_symmetry.space_group_name_H-M   'P 1'
#
loop_
_entity.id
_entity.type
_entity.pdbx_description
1 polymer ?
#
loop_
_entity_poly.entity_id
_entity_poly.type
_entity_poly.pdbx_seq_one_letter_code
_entity_poly.pdbx_strand_id
1 'polypeptide(L)' 'DIPWDKFDPSKVDPELLKIIKAASMVEFNARDYATYLNNVFADDPDFQEEANAWAFEEVQHGEALGKWAEYADP' A
#
# COMPACT_ATOMS: atom_id res chain seq x y z
N ASP A 1 3.25 -10.55 14.36
CA ASP A 1 2.73 -10.95 13.05
C ASP A 1 1.21 -11.08 13.12
N ILE A 2 0.51 -10.97 12.00
CA ILE A 2 -0.96 -11.00 11.91
C ILE A 2 -1.43 -12.48 11.99
N PRO A 3 -2.44 -12.82 12.82
CA PRO A 3 -2.94 -14.20 12.95
C PRO A 3 -3.84 -14.57 11.76
N TRP A 4 -3.23 -14.74 10.58
CA TRP A 4 -3.91 -15.04 9.32
C TRP A 4 -4.71 -16.37 9.36
N ASP A 5 -4.33 -17.29 10.24
CA ASP A 5 -5.04 -18.55 10.50
C ASP A 5 -6.45 -18.35 11.08
N LYS A 6 -6.73 -17.19 11.68
CA LYS A 6 -8.03 -16.82 12.24
C LYS A 6 -8.86 -15.96 11.31
N PHE A 7 -8.37 -15.71 10.09
CA PHE A 7 -9.10 -14.92 9.11
C PHE A 7 -10.37 -15.66 8.66
N ASP A 8 -11.49 -14.95 8.64
CA ASP A 8 -12.79 -15.51 8.27
C ASP A 8 -13.38 -14.69 7.11
N PRO A 9 -13.24 -15.17 5.85
CA PRO A 9 -13.69 -14.42 4.68
C PRO A 9 -15.22 -14.21 4.67
N SER A 10 -15.99 -15.02 5.40
CA SER A 10 -17.45 -14.86 5.48
C SER A 10 -17.88 -13.59 6.22
N LYS A 11 -16.97 -12.96 6.96
CA LYS A 11 -17.21 -11.70 7.70
C LYS A 11 -16.81 -10.46 6.90
N VAL A 12 -16.27 -10.62 5.69
CA VAL A 12 -15.83 -9.51 4.86
C VAL A 12 -17.03 -8.88 4.16
N ASP A 13 -17.15 -7.56 4.28
CA ASP A 13 -18.11 -6.79 3.48
C ASP A 13 -17.62 -6.75 2.01
N PRO A 14 -18.43 -7.22 1.04
CA PRO A 14 -18.04 -7.22 -0.37
C PRO A 14 -17.73 -5.84 -0.96
N GLU A 15 -18.35 -4.76 -0.48
CA GLU A 15 -18.01 -3.40 -0.94
C GLU A 15 -16.69 -2.93 -0.36
N LEU A 16 -16.42 -3.24 0.91
CA LEU A 16 -15.12 -2.94 1.53
C LEU A 16 -13.99 -3.69 0.83
N LEU A 17 -14.19 -4.95 0.46
CA LEU A 17 -13.22 -5.75 -0.27
C LEU A 17 -12.75 -5.07 -1.56
N LYS A 18 -13.66 -4.48 -2.34
CA LYS A 18 -13.32 -3.75 -3.57
C LYS A 18 -12.44 -2.54 -3.28
N ILE A 19 -12.78 -1.78 -2.22
CA ILE A 19 -12.03 -0.60 -1.80
C ILE A 19 -10.62 -0.99 -1.35
N ILE A 20 -10.49 -2.06 -0.56
CA ILE A 20 -9.20 -2.54 -0.08
C ILE A 20 -8.31 -3.06 -1.22
N LYS A 21 -8.88 -3.76 -2.20
CA LYS A 21 -8.13 -4.16 -3.42
C LYS A 21 -7.64 -2.96 -4.23
N ALA A 22 -8.44 -1.91 -4.33
CA ALA A 22 -7.99 -0.68 -4.99
C ALA A 22 -6.90 0.03 -4.17
N ALA A 23 -7.08 0.13 -2.85
CA ALA A 23 -6.10 0.73 -1.95
C ALA A 23 -4.77 -0.03 -1.99
N SER A 24 -4.77 -1.36 -1.98
CA SER A 24 -3.53 -2.15 -2.04
C SER A 24 -2.71 -1.84 -3.29
N MET A 25 -3.36 -1.66 -4.44
CA MET A 25 -2.69 -1.26 -5.67
C MET A 25 -2.14 0.17 -5.63
N VAL A 26 -2.87 1.10 -5.01
CA VAL A 26 -2.43 2.50 -4.89
C VAL A 26 -1.20 2.60 -3.98
N GLU A 27 -1.28 2.02 -2.78
CA GLU A 27 -0.20 2.08 -1.79
C GLU A 27 1.05 1.32 -2.26
N PHE A 28 0.87 0.16 -2.90
CA PHE A 28 2.01 -0.63 -3.42
C PHE A 28 2.80 0.13 -4.50
N ASN A 29 2.16 1.05 -5.22
CA ASN A 29 2.80 1.84 -6.27
C ASN A 29 3.39 3.17 -5.75
N ALA A 30 3.52 3.37 -4.43
CA ALA A 30 4.08 4.58 -3.82
C ALA A 30 5.42 5.06 -4.41
N ARG A 31 6.24 4.15 -4.96
CA ARG A 31 7.50 4.49 -5.66
C ARG A 31 7.32 5.36 -6.89
N ASP A 32 6.21 5.20 -7.63
CA ASP A 32 5.90 6.05 -8.78
C ASP A 32 5.55 7.47 -8.31
N TYR A 33 4.89 7.59 -7.16
CA TYR A 33 4.59 8.88 -6.52
C TYR A 33 5.86 9.55 -6.02
N ALA A 34 6.78 8.83 -5.37
CA ALA A 34 8.09 9.37 -5.00
C ALA A 34 8.88 9.83 -6.23
N THR A 35 8.85 9.06 -7.33
CA THR A 35 9.48 9.47 -8.59
C THR A 35 8.89 10.79 -9.10
N TYR A 36 7.57 10.94 -9.07
CA TYR A 36 6.91 12.20 -9.45
C TYR A 36 7.32 13.35 -8.51
N LEU A 37 7.29 13.13 -7.19
CA LEU A 37 7.65 14.12 -6.18
C LEU A 37 9.11 14.56 -6.32
N ASN A 38 10.04 13.65 -6.56
CA ASN A 38 11.44 13.97 -6.78
C ASN A 38 11.64 14.86 -8.03
N ASN A 39 10.80 14.71 -9.05
CA ASN A 39 10.83 15.60 -10.22
C ASN A 39 10.23 16.99 -9.94
N VAL A 40 9.22 17.08 -9.06
CA VAL A 40 8.62 18.36 -8.65
C VAL A 40 9.58 19.15 -7.75
N PHE A 41 10.24 18.46 -6.81
CA PHE A 41 11.20 19.01 -5.87
C PHE A 41 12.63 18.64 -6.30
N ALA A 42 12.97 19.00 -7.54
CA ALA A 42 14.23 18.59 -8.16
C ALA A 42 15.49 19.21 -7.52
N ASP A 43 15.34 20.33 -6.83
CA ASP A 43 16.40 21.12 -6.20
C ASP A 43 16.47 20.98 -4.66
N ASP A 44 15.67 20.09 -4.09
CA ASP A 44 15.60 19.83 -2.65
C ASP A 44 15.99 18.38 -2.33
N PRO A 45 17.29 18.09 -2.14
CA PRO A 45 17.77 16.72 -1.89
C PRO A 45 17.27 16.16 -0.56
N ASP A 46 17.06 17.00 0.46
CA ASP A 46 16.55 16.57 1.77
C ASP A 46 15.10 16.09 1.62
N PHE A 47 14.27 16.83 0.88
CA PHE A 47 12.90 16.39 0.57
C PHE A 47 12.87 15.10 -0.25
N GLN A 48 13.77 14.94 -1.22
CA GLN A 48 13.84 13.72 -2.02
C GLN A 48 14.18 12.49 -1.18
N GLU A 49 15.08 12.63 -0.20
CA GLU A 49 15.38 11.53 0.74
C GLU A 49 14.13 11.13 1.54
N GLU A 50 13.42 12.10 2.10
CA GLU A 50 12.18 11.87 2.85
C GLU A 50 11.08 11.25 1.97
N ALA A 51 10.90 11.71 0.73
CA ALA A 51 9.91 11.16 -0.19
C ALA A 51 10.23 9.69 -0.56
N ASN A 52 11.52 9.35 -0.72
CA ASN A 52 11.93 7.98 -0.99
C ASN A 52 11.75 7.07 0.25
N ALA A 53 12.05 7.58 1.45
CA ALA A 53 11.83 6.86 2.70
C ALA A 53 10.33 6.60 2.93
N TRP A 54 9.50 7.62 2.77
CA TRP A 54 8.04 7.51 2.82
C TRP A 54 7.52 6.45 1.84
N ALA A 55 7.95 6.46 0.57
CA ALA A 55 7.48 5.46 -0.39
C ALA A 55 7.91 4.03 -0.05
N PHE A 56 9.04 3.84 0.64
CA PHE A 56 9.42 2.53 1.16
C PHE A 56 8.48 2.05 2.27
N GLU A 57 7.99 2.96 3.11
CA GLU A 57 7.00 2.65 4.15
C GLU A 57 5.62 2.34 3.55
N GLU A 58 5.13 3.15 2.61
CA GLU A 58 3.81 2.96 1.99
C GLU A 58 3.68 1.66 1.18
N VAL A 59 4.76 1.19 0.54
CA VAL A 59 4.75 -0.12 -0.13
C VAL A 59 4.34 -1.23 0.83
N GLN A 60 4.75 -1.14 2.11
CA GLN A 60 4.40 -2.15 3.12
C GLN A 60 2.89 -2.13 3.43
N HIS A 61 2.24 -0.96 3.34
CA HIS A 61 0.78 -0.87 3.43
C HIS A 61 0.12 -1.62 2.26
N GLY A 62 0.61 -1.39 1.04
CA GLY A 62 0.14 -2.09 -0.15
C GLY A 62 0.30 -3.61 -0.05
N GLU A 63 1.44 -4.09 0.42
CA GLU A 63 1.71 -5.51 0.65
C GLU A 63 0.78 -6.10 1.72
N ALA A 64 0.57 -5.40 2.84
CA ALA A 64 -0.31 -5.86 3.90
C ALA A 64 -1.78 -5.97 3.45
N LEU A 65 -2.27 -4.95 2.73
CA LEU A 65 -3.62 -4.95 2.16
C LEU A 65 -3.78 -5.98 1.04
N GLY A 66 -2.75 -6.16 0.21
CA GLY A 66 -2.71 -7.18 -0.84
C GLY A 66 -2.80 -8.59 -0.26
N LYS A 67 -1.98 -8.89 0.75
CA LYS A 67 -2.04 -10.15 1.49
C LYS A 67 -3.39 -10.34 2.17
N TRP A 68 -3.96 -9.31 2.79
CA TRP A 68 -5.32 -9.39 3.33
C TRP A 68 -6.35 -9.76 2.27
N ALA A 69 -6.23 -9.19 1.06
CA ALA A 69 -7.15 -9.45 -0.04
C ALA A 69 -7.06 -10.89 -0.56
N GLU A 70 -5.88 -11.52 -0.55
CA GLU A 70 -5.70 -12.94 -0.90
C GLU A 70 -6.46 -13.87 0.06
N TYR A 71 -6.57 -13.52 1.34
CA TYR A 71 -7.37 -14.28 2.32
C TYR A 71 -8.86 -13.96 2.22
N ALA A 72 -9.21 -12.72 1.87
CA ALA A 72 -10.58 -12.25 1.74
C ALA A 72 -11.28 -12.77 0.49
N ASP A 73 -10.54 -13.02 -0.59
CA ASP A 73 -11.05 -13.51 -1.88
C ASP A 73 -10.00 -14.42 -2.56
N PRO A 74 -9.91 -15.70 -2.13
CA PRO A 74 -8.91 -16.67 -2.59
C PRO A 74 -9.05 -17.13 -4.05
#